data_AF-K2C0J5-F1
#
_entry.id   AF-K2C0J5-F1
#
_cell.length_a   1.000
_cell.length_b   1.000
_cell.length_c   1.000
_cell.angle_alpha   90.00
_cell.angle_beta   90.00
_cell.angle_gamma   90.00
#
_symmetry.space_group_name_H-M   'P 1'
#
loop_
_entity.id
_entity.type
_entity.pdbx_description
1 polymer ?
#
loop_
_entity_poly.entity_id
_entity_poly.type
_entity_poly.pdbx_seq_one_letter_code
_entity_poly.pdbx_strand_id
1 'polypeptide(L)'
;MPVYAHVRWFVDSATVAVLPYQLNEIIAFAAILAVLFGLTVGTLLQPAEHRLWQRLRIGDNHLRLARWTGLVVMFMGVWFVHSWIELLPYVGYVTFIILNPKYPRFALALLAAGVGVSLGVLAFDEKILHPELAVTFLLDHPWNFGMSARTFVLFAGAVEFTLGTLITFGLSGRFASIIALLTFTATAIALGAIELLGHVPLVTALLVYLLQSIRTQPWSARLQP
;
A
#
# COMPACT_ATOMS: atom_id res chain seq x y z
N MET A 1 11.67 2.09 23.46
CA MET A 1 11.22 3.18 22.55
C MET A 1 10.38 2.53 21.45
N PRO A 2 9.35 3.18 20.87
CA PRO A 2 8.25 2.45 20.23
C PRO A 2 8.76 1.58 19.07
N VAL A 3 8.32 0.33 19.05
CA VAL A 3 8.66 -0.66 18.01
C VAL A 3 7.62 -0.50 16.90
N TYR A 4 8.02 0.10 15.78
CA TYR A 4 7.17 0.38 14.61
C TYR A 4 6.99 -0.91 13.75
N ALA A 5 5.96 -1.03 12.90
CA ALA A 5 5.58 -2.29 12.22
C ALA A 5 6.13 -2.53 10.80
N HIS A 6 6.16 -3.82 10.41
CA HIS A 6 6.39 -4.46 9.08
C HIS A 6 7.67 -5.30 8.99
N VAL A 7 8.87 -4.72 9.12
CA VAL A 7 10.11 -5.53 9.30
C VAL A 7 10.61 -5.52 10.74
N ARG A 8 10.41 -4.40 11.43
CA ARG A 8 10.74 -4.20 12.85
C ARG A 8 9.95 -5.10 13.80
N TRP A 9 8.91 -5.79 13.32
CA TRP A 9 8.22 -6.84 14.06
C TRP A 9 8.98 -8.16 14.10
N PHE A 10 9.82 -8.39 13.11
CA PHE A 10 10.67 -9.57 13.00
C PHE A 10 12.09 -9.30 13.49
N VAL A 11 12.46 -8.04 13.65
CA VAL A 11 13.82 -7.63 14.01
C VAL A 11 13.79 -6.59 15.13
N ASP A 12 14.49 -6.87 16.23
CA ASP A 12 14.65 -5.91 17.32
C ASP A 12 15.51 -4.72 16.86
N SER A 13 14.82 -3.62 16.51
CA SER A 13 15.44 -2.37 16.05
C SER A 13 16.49 -1.79 17.00
N ALA A 14 16.50 -2.16 18.29
CA ALA A 14 17.53 -1.72 19.23
C ALA A 14 18.87 -2.44 19.05
N THR A 15 18.88 -3.58 18.36
CA THR A 15 20.06 -4.45 18.16
C THR A 15 20.59 -4.43 16.73
N VAL A 16 19.85 -3.83 15.79
CA VAL A 16 20.26 -3.72 14.38
C VAL A 16 21.40 -2.72 14.23
N ALA A 17 22.51 -3.18 13.67
CA ALA A 17 23.60 -2.29 13.30
C ALA A 17 23.13 -1.33 12.20
N VAL A 18 23.21 -0.02 12.49
CA VAL A 18 22.91 1.02 11.50
C VAL A 18 23.89 0.87 10.35
N LEU A 19 23.38 0.54 9.16
CA LEU A 19 24.21 0.47 7.97
C LEU A 19 24.52 1.90 7.52
N PRO A 20 25.77 2.22 7.15
CA PRO A 20 26.07 3.52 6.58
C PRO A 20 25.21 3.72 5.33
N TYR A 21 24.56 4.89 5.24
CA TYR A 21 23.81 5.27 4.05
C TYR A 21 24.75 5.33 2.86
N GLN A 22 24.70 4.31 1.99
CA GLN A 22 25.55 4.19 0.82
C GLN A 22 24.70 4.17 -0.44
N LEU A 23 24.03 5.25 -0.82
CA LEU A 23 23.18 5.21 -2.01
C LEU A 23 24.05 4.92 -3.25
N ASN A 24 23.94 3.72 -3.82
CA ASN A 24 24.60 3.40 -5.08
C ASN A 24 23.83 4.12 -6.18
N GLU A 25 24.48 5.05 -6.87
CA GLU A 25 23.87 5.88 -7.92
C GLU A 25 23.15 5.05 -8.98
N ILE A 26 23.69 3.89 -9.34
CA ILE A 26 23.09 2.97 -10.32
C ILE A 26 21.79 2.38 -9.77
N ILE A 27 21.77 1.97 -8.50
CA ILE A 27 20.57 1.38 -7.88
C ILE A 27 19.50 2.44 -7.69
N ALA A 28 19.89 3.65 -7.26
CA ALA A 28 18.98 4.78 -7.14
C ALA A 28 18.37 5.15 -8.51
N PHE A 29 19.20 5.23 -9.55
CA PHE A 29 18.75 5.50 -10.91
C PHE A 29 17.80 4.42 -11.42
N ALA A 30 18.12 3.14 -11.21
CA ALA A 30 17.25 2.02 -11.59
C ALA A 30 15.90 2.06 -10.84
N ALA A 31 15.90 2.39 -9.55
CA ALA A 31 14.68 2.56 -8.76
C ALA A 31 13.81 3.71 -9.30
N ILE A 32 14.42 4.86 -9.63
CA ILE A 32 13.72 5.99 -10.25
C ILE A 32 13.11 5.57 -11.59
N LEU A 33 13.89 4.89 -12.44
CA LEU A 33 13.38 4.38 -13.72
C LEU A 33 12.23 3.38 -13.53
N ALA A 34 12.30 2.51 -12.53
CA ALA A 34 11.21 1.58 -12.21
C ALA A 34 9.94 2.32 -11.79
N VAL A 35 10.06 3.37 -10.97
CA VAL A 35 8.94 4.23 -10.59
C VAL A 35 8.36 4.91 -11.82
N LEU A 36 9.18 5.59 -12.63
CA LEU A 36 8.73 6.29 -13.83
C LEU A 36 8.07 5.33 -14.84
N PHE A 37 8.65 4.15 -15.02
CA PHE A 37 8.08 3.10 -15.85
C PHE A 37 6.72 2.64 -15.33
N GLY A 38 6.61 2.32 -14.04
CA GLY A 38 5.35 1.90 -13.43
C GLY A 38 4.26 2.97 -13.50
N LEU A 39 4.61 4.24 -13.30
CA LEU A 39 3.71 5.37 -13.50
C LEU A 39 3.26 5.50 -14.96
N THR A 40 4.17 5.35 -15.91
CA THR A 40 3.86 5.38 -17.35
C THR A 40 2.96 4.22 -17.76
N VAL A 41 3.27 3.00 -17.33
CA VAL A 41 2.44 1.83 -17.60
C VAL A 41 1.06 2.00 -16.96
N GLY A 42 0.99 2.49 -15.72
CA GLY A 42 -0.28 2.75 -15.04
C GLY A 42 -1.16 3.77 -15.78
N THR A 43 -0.59 4.88 -16.25
CA THR A 43 -1.35 5.87 -17.03
C THR A 43 -1.84 5.29 -18.35
N LEU A 44 -1.02 4.49 -19.04
CA LEU A 44 -1.39 3.82 -20.30
C LEU A 44 -2.44 2.72 -20.11
N LEU A 45 -2.42 1.99 -18.99
CA LEU A 45 -3.39 0.93 -18.68
C LEU A 45 -4.73 1.48 -18.18
N GLN A 46 -4.78 2.72 -17.69
CA GLN A 46 -5.97 3.31 -17.09
C GLN A 46 -7.25 3.22 -17.96
N PRO A 47 -7.24 3.50 -19.28
CA PRO A 47 -8.43 3.34 -20.12
C PRO A 47 -8.88 1.89 -20.28
N ALA A 48 -7.92 0.96 -20.38
CA ALA A 48 -8.23 -0.47 -20.50
C ALA A 48 -8.80 -1.03 -19.19
N GLU A 49 -8.20 -0.64 -18.06
CA GLU A 49 -8.73 -0.91 -16.73
C GLU A 49 -10.18 -0.45 -16.64
N HIS A 50 -10.46 0.82 -16.92
CA HIS A 50 -11.79 1.39 -16.83
C HIS A 50 -12.85 0.60 -17.62
N ARG A 51 -12.55 0.25 -18.87
CA ARG A 51 -13.45 -0.57 -19.72
C ARG A 51 -13.69 -1.96 -19.13
N LEU A 52 -12.66 -2.59 -18.56
CA LEU A 52 -12.77 -3.90 -17.94
C LEU A 52 -13.71 -3.85 -16.72
N TRP A 53 -13.50 -2.90 -15.82
CA TRP A 53 -14.26 -2.81 -14.57
C TRP A 53 -15.69 -2.31 -14.76
N GLN A 54 -15.99 -1.56 -15.83
CA GLN A 54 -17.37 -1.22 -16.18
C GLN A 54 -18.26 -2.43 -16.46
N ARG A 55 -17.67 -3.58 -16.81
CA ARG A 55 -18.41 -4.84 -17.01
C ARG A 55 -18.84 -5.48 -15.69
N LEU A 56 -18.14 -5.18 -14.60
CA LEU A 56 -18.42 -5.73 -13.28
C LEU A 56 -19.49 -4.90 -12.59
N ARG A 57 -20.66 -5.49 -12.36
CA ARG A 57 -21.76 -4.88 -11.62
C ARG A 57 -21.81 -5.47 -10.22
N ILE A 58 -21.46 -4.67 -9.22
CA ILE A 58 -21.62 -5.02 -7.80
C ILE A 58 -22.86 -4.30 -7.26
N GLY A 59 -23.78 -5.05 -6.66
CA GLY A 59 -25.00 -4.50 -6.09
C GLY A 59 -24.75 -3.61 -4.86
N ASP A 60 -25.61 -2.60 -4.68
CA ASP A 60 -25.52 -1.60 -3.62
C ASP A 60 -25.47 -2.19 -2.20
N ASN A 61 -26.12 -3.33 -1.98
CA ASN A 61 -26.09 -4.04 -0.70
C ASN A 61 -24.70 -4.56 -0.38
N HIS A 62 -23.98 -5.10 -1.37
CA HIS A 62 -22.61 -5.60 -1.18
C HIS A 62 -21.64 -4.44 -0.89
N LEU A 63 -21.79 -3.31 -1.59
CA LEU A 63 -20.98 -2.11 -1.33
C LEU A 63 -21.31 -1.46 0.02
N ARG A 64 -22.54 -1.55 0.50
CA ARG A 64 -22.90 -1.15 1.87
C ARG A 64 -22.27 -2.10 2.89
N LEU A 65 -22.40 -3.40 2.68
CA LEU A 65 -21.83 -4.42 3.55
C LEU A 65 -20.31 -4.27 3.67
N ALA A 66 -19.60 -4.08 2.56
CA ALA A 66 -18.15 -3.87 2.54
C ALA A 66 -17.70 -2.66 3.39
N ARG A 67 -18.49 -1.58 3.43
CA ARG A 67 -18.19 -0.40 4.27
C ARG A 67 -18.32 -0.69 5.75
N TRP A 68 -19.41 -1.35 6.13
CA TRP A 68 -19.66 -1.60 7.55
C TRP A 68 -18.77 -2.72 8.08
N THR A 69 -18.58 -3.79 7.31
CA THR A 69 -17.62 -4.85 7.65
C THR A 69 -16.20 -4.30 7.73
N GLY A 70 -15.77 -3.49 6.77
CA GLY A 70 -14.46 -2.86 6.82
C GLY A 70 -14.30 -1.91 8.01
N LEU A 71 -15.34 -1.18 8.41
CA LEU A 71 -15.30 -0.35 9.63
C LEU A 71 -15.09 -1.20 10.89
N VAL A 72 -15.78 -2.33 11.00
CA VAL A 72 -15.61 -3.27 12.13
C VAL A 72 -14.20 -3.85 12.14
N VAL A 73 -13.71 -4.32 11.00
CA VAL A 73 -12.34 -4.87 10.88
C VAL A 73 -11.29 -3.82 11.20
N MET A 74 -11.48 -2.57 10.74
CA MET A 74 -10.63 -1.44 11.11
C MET A 74 -10.63 -1.25 12.62
N PHE A 75 -11.80 -1.14 13.25
CA PHE A 75 -11.91 -0.98 14.70
C PHE A 75 -11.22 -2.11 15.46
N MET A 76 -11.29 -3.36 15.00
CA MET A 76 -10.53 -4.46 15.58
C MET A 76 -9.02 -4.30 15.37
N GLY A 77 -8.60 -3.89 14.17
CA GLY A 77 -7.21 -3.67 13.82
C GLY A 77 -6.52 -2.58 14.65
N VAL A 78 -7.27 -1.56 15.14
CA VAL A 78 -6.67 -0.39 15.81
C VAL A 78 -5.90 -0.76 17.07
N TRP A 79 -6.32 -1.84 17.71
CA TRP A 79 -5.68 -2.39 18.91
C TRP A 79 -4.32 -3.02 18.65
N PHE A 80 -4.02 -3.29 17.38
CA PHE A 80 -2.75 -3.85 16.91
C PHE A 80 -1.86 -2.78 16.26
N VAL A 81 -2.27 -1.51 16.29
CA VAL A 81 -1.47 -0.41 15.79
C VAL A 81 -0.41 -0.02 16.81
N HIS A 82 0.85 -0.03 16.39
CA HIS A 82 1.99 0.29 17.23
C HIS A 82 2.61 1.66 16.90
N SER A 83 2.15 2.29 15.80
CA SER A 83 2.66 3.58 15.36
C SER A 83 1.63 4.52 14.75
N TRP A 84 1.98 5.81 14.73
CA TRP A 84 1.14 6.82 14.09
C TRP A 84 1.05 6.67 12.56
N ILE A 85 2.05 6.04 11.91
CA ILE A 85 2.07 5.81 10.46
C ILE A 85 0.99 4.79 10.09
N GLU A 86 0.85 3.75 10.90
CA GLU A 86 -0.20 2.74 10.77
C GLU A 86 -1.61 3.31 10.99
N LEU A 87 -1.75 4.53 11.53
CA LEU A 87 -3.04 5.23 11.66
C LEU A 87 -3.49 5.91 10.36
N LEU A 88 -2.60 6.10 9.38
CA LEU A 88 -2.94 6.79 8.12
C LEU A 88 -4.07 6.11 7.32
N PRO A 89 -4.13 4.77 7.17
CA PRO A 89 -5.27 4.11 6.55
C PRO A 89 -6.58 4.35 7.31
N TYR A 90 -6.53 4.48 8.64
CA TYR A 90 -7.71 4.75 9.47
C TYR A 90 -8.28 6.14 9.19
N VAL A 91 -7.42 7.15 9.13
CA VAL A 91 -7.85 8.52 8.83
C VAL A 91 -8.52 8.56 7.46
N GLY A 92 -7.91 7.94 6.44
CA GLY A 92 -8.52 7.82 5.11
C GLY A 92 -9.85 7.05 5.14
N TYR A 93 -9.95 6.00 5.94
CA TYR A 93 -11.15 5.16 6.04
C TYR A 93 -12.31 5.85 6.76
N VAL A 94 -12.05 6.48 7.91
CA VAL A 94 -13.07 7.18 8.69
C VAL A 94 -13.59 8.39 7.91
N THR A 95 -12.71 9.17 7.29
CA THR A 95 -13.12 10.28 6.43
C THR A 95 -13.95 9.79 5.25
N PHE A 96 -13.61 8.65 4.67
CA PHE A 96 -14.44 8.01 3.65
C PHE A 96 -15.83 7.63 4.17
N ILE A 97 -15.95 6.98 5.32
CA ILE A 97 -17.25 6.61 5.89
C ILE A 97 -18.15 7.84 6.12
N ILE A 98 -17.59 8.90 6.70
CA ILE A 98 -18.32 10.13 7.03
C ILE A 98 -18.77 10.86 5.75
N LEU A 99 -17.88 11.01 4.77
CA LEU A 99 -18.14 11.83 3.61
C LEU A 99 -18.83 11.08 2.46
N ASN A 100 -18.72 9.76 2.39
CA ASN A 100 -19.23 8.98 1.25
C ASN A 100 -20.74 9.17 0.95
N PRO A 101 -21.65 9.33 1.93
CA PRO A 101 -23.07 9.58 1.64
C PRO A 101 -23.32 10.87 0.87
N LYS A 102 -22.51 11.92 1.11
CA LYS A 102 -22.71 13.26 0.55
C LYS A 102 -21.74 13.59 -0.60
N TYR A 103 -20.51 13.10 -0.51
CA TYR A 103 -19.40 13.39 -1.42
C TYR A 103 -18.62 12.11 -1.79
N PRO A 104 -19.25 11.10 -2.42
CA PRO A 104 -18.65 9.78 -2.62
C PRO A 104 -17.32 9.79 -3.39
N ARG A 105 -17.17 10.68 -4.38
CA ARG A 105 -15.91 10.80 -5.15
C ARG A 105 -14.77 11.37 -4.31
N PHE A 106 -15.06 12.38 -3.51
CA PHE A 106 -14.06 13.01 -2.64
C PHE A 106 -13.70 12.08 -1.46
N ALA A 107 -14.71 11.41 -0.90
CA ALA A 107 -14.52 10.37 0.10
C ALA A 107 -13.61 9.25 -0.41
N LEU A 108 -13.84 8.74 -1.63
CA LEU A 108 -12.99 7.72 -2.23
C LEU A 108 -11.55 8.25 -2.45
N ALA A 109 -11.40 9.53 -2.76
CA ALA A 109 -10.09 10.16 -2.91
C ALA A 109 -9.30 10.23 -1.61
N LEU A 110 -9.96 10.55 -0.49
CA LEU A 110 -9.32 10.53 0.81
C LEU A 110 -8.97 9.12 1.28
N LEU A 111 -9.81 8.11 0.96
CA LEU A 111 -9.47 6.71 1.20
C LEU A 111 -8.21 6.31 0.43
N ALA A 112 -8.18 6.62 -0.87
CA ALA A 112 -7.05 6.34 -1.74
C ALA A 112 -5.77 7.06 -1.29
N ALA A 113 -5.89 8.33 -0.88
CA ALA A 113 -4.77 9.09 -0.32
C ALA A 113 -4.28 8.46 1.00
N GLY A 114 -5.17 8.08 1.90
CA GLY A 114 -4.81 7.40 3.15
C GLY A 114 -4.03 6.12 2.89
N VAL A 115 -4.52 5.26 1.98
CA VAL A 115 -3.83 4.03 1.56
C VAL A 115 -2.48 4.33 0.91
N GLY A 116 -2.47 5.19 -0.10
CA GLY A 116 -1.29 5.40 -0.93
C GLY A 116 -0.19 6.18 -0.22
N VAL A 117 -0.54 7.14 0.65
CA VAL A 117 0.42 7.81 1.52
C VAL A 117 1.00 6.83 2.54
N SER A 118 0.20 5.90 3.08
CA SER A 118 0.73 4.86 3.99
C SER A 118 1.79 4.00 3.30
N LEU A 119 1.51 3.53 2.09
CA LEU A 119 2.48 2.80 1.25
C LEU A 119 3.73 3.63 0.97
N GLY A 120 3.56 4.92 0.64
CA GLY A 120 4.68 5.81 0.39
C GLY A 120 5.56 6.05 1.62
N VAL A 121 4.95 6.25 2.79
CA VAL A 121 5.69 6.42 4.05
C VAL A 121 6.43 5.13 4.41
N LEU A 122 5.80 3.96 4.28
CA LEU A 122 6.45 2.67 4.50
C LEU A 122 7.67 2.48 3.58
N ALA A 123 7.50 2.79 2.28
CA ALA A 123 8.59 2.72 1.30
C ALA A 123 9.77 3.63 1.69
N PHE A 124 9.49 4.87 2.07
CA PHE A 124 10.54 5.82 2.46
C PHE A 124 11.19 5.46 3.78
N ASP A 125 10.41 5.24 4.83
CA ASP A 125 10.94 5.06 6.19
C ASP A 125 11.73 3.75 6.32
N GLU A 126 11.18 2.63 5.83
CA GLU A 126 11.74 1.31 6.11
C GLU A 126 12.65 0.76 5.01
N LYS A 127 12.49 1.21 3.76
CA LYS A 127 13.25 0.66 2.63
C LYS A 127 14.32 1.62 2.11
N ILE A 128 14.13 2.93 2.30
CA ILE A 128 15.08 3.95 1.85
C ILE A 128 15.89 4.53 3.01
N LEU A 129 15.23 4.98 4.08
CA LEU A 129 15.88 5.64 5.22
C LEU A 129 16.50 4.66 6.20
N HIS A 130 15.82 3.55 6.50
CA HIS A 130 16.28 2.52 7.44
C HIS A 130 16.37 1.12 6.79
N PRO A 131 17.11 0.95 5.68
CA PRO A 131 17.17 -0.31 4.93
C PRO A 131 17.76 -1.46 5.74
N GLU A 132 18.53 -1.19 6.80
CA GLU A 132 19.13 -2.18 7.71
C GLU A 132 18.11 -3.15 8.30
N LEU A 133 16.87 -2.70 8.51
CA LEU A 133 15.80 -3.54 9.02
C LEU A 133 15.48 -4.65 8.03
N ALA A 134 15.16 -4.27 6.79
CA ALA A 134 14.83 -5.18 5.72
C ALA A 134 16.03 -6.03 5.27
N VAL A 135 17.25 -5.47 5.33
CA VAL A 135 18.47 -6.25 5.07
C VAL A 135 18.70 -7.31 6.16
N THR A 136 18.48 -6.98 7.43
CA THR A 136 18.64 -7.94 8.54
C THR A 136 17.61 -9.05 8.44
N PHE A 137 16.35 -8.72 8.13
CA PHE A 137 15.30 -9.71 7.87
C PHE A 137 15.68 -10.71 6.76
N LEU A 138 16.37 -10.24 5.71
CA LEU A 138 16.82 -11.08 4.60
C LEU A 138 17.97 -12.04 4.96
N LEU A 139 18.62 -11.88 6.12
CA LEU A 139 19.59 -12.85 6.62
C LEU A 139 18.90 -14.16 7.02
N ASP A 140 17.73 -14.04 7.64
CA ASP A 140 16.93 -15.19 8.07
C ASP A 140 16.00 -15.68 6.94
N HIS A 141 15.60 -14.79 6.04
CA HIS A 141 14.69 -15.07 4.93
C HIS A 141 15.31 -14.63 3.58
N PRO A 142 16.12 -15.46 2.90
CA PRO A 142 16.85 -15.09 1.68
C PRO A 142 15.92 -15.03 0.45
N TRP A 143 14.90 -14.18 0.49
CA TRP A 143 13.89 -13.97 -0.54
C TRP A 143 14.27 -12.84 -1.51
N ASN A 144 15.56 -12.52 -1.59
CA ASN A 144 16.14 -11.49 -2.44
C ASN A 144 16.31 -11.93 -3.91
N PHE A 145 15.81 -13.11 -4.30
CA PHE A 145 15.82 -13.64 -5.67
C PHE A 145 17.21 -13.58 -6.36
N GLY A 146 18.27 -13.82 -5.59
CA GLY A 146 19.65 -13.78 -6.08
C GLY A 146 20.26 -12.36 -6.22
N MET A 147 19.51 -11.29 -5.94
CA MET A 147 20.03 -9.93 -5.87
C MET A 147 20.77 -9.69 -4.55
N SER A 148 21.58 -8.64 -4.46
CA SER A 148 22.05 -8.20 -3.13
C SER A 148 20.86 -7.80 -2.25
N ALA A 149 20.91 -8.11 -0.95
CA ALA A 149 19.82 -7.78 -0.02
C ALA A 149 19.43 -6.30 -0.12
N ARG A 150 20.43 -5.41 -0.22
CA ARG A 150 20.21 -3.97 -0.33
C ARG A 150 19.56 -3.54 -1.65
N THR A 151 19.95 -4.14 -2.77
CA THR A 151 19.30 -3.90 -4.06
C THR A 151 17.84 -4.32 -4.01
N PHE A 152 17.57 -5.49 -3.45
CA PHE A 152 16.22 -6.02 -3.32
C PHE A 152 15.33 -5.10 -2.46
N VAL A 153 15.82 -4.66 -1.30
CA VAL A 153 15.09 -3.75 -0.40
C VAL A 153 14.75 -2.42 -1.10
N LEU A 154 15.71 -1.82 -1.80
CA LEU A 154 15.47 -0.57 -2.53
C LEU A 154 14.45 -0.78 -3.67
N PHE A 155 14.51 -1.92 -4.36
CA PHE A 155 13.54 -2.25 -5.40
C PHE A 155 12.13 -2.47 -4.82
N ALA A 156 12.02 -3.18 -3.69
CA ALA A 156 10.77 -3.36 -2.97
C ALA A 156 10.16 -2.01 -2.55
N GLY A 157 10.98 -1.10 -2.00
CA GLY A 157 10.57 0.27 -1.68
C GLY A 157 10.11 1.05 -2.91
N ALA A 158 10.80 0.94 -4.04
CA ALA A 158 10.39 1.58 -5.29
C ALA A 158 9.03 1.07 -5.79
N VAL A 159 8.79 -0.24 -5.69
CA VAL A 159 7.50 -0.86 -6.04
C VAL A 159 6.40 -0.37 -5.10
N GLU A 160 6.59 -0.42 -3.79
CA GLU A 160 5.63 0.08 -2.80
C GLU A 160 5.27 1.55 -3.03
N PHE A 161 6.27 2.41 -3.26
CA PHE A 161 6.07 3.82 -3.55
C PHE A 161 5.30 4.04 -4.85
N THR A 162 5.60 3.25 -5.89
CA THR A 162 4.89 3.30 -7.17
C THR A 162 3.43 2.92 -6.99
N LEU A 163 3.15 1.81 -6.30
CA LEU A 163 1.78 1.36 -6.02
C LEU A 163 1.02 2.41 -5.21
N GLY A 164 1.65 2.99 -4.18
CA GLY A 164 1.08 4.05 -3.37
C GLY A 164 0.74 5.29 -4.21
N THR A 165 1.61 5.68 -5.14
CA THR A 165 1.39 6.82 -6.04
C THR A 165 0.26 6.54 -7.04
N LEU A 166 0.26 5.36 -7.66
CA LEU A 166 -0.80 4.93 -8.59
C LEU A 166 -2.18 4.94 -7.92
N ILE A 167 -2.28 4.42 -6.70
CA ILE A 167 -3.53 4.45 -5.91
C ILE A 167 -3.89 5.89 -5.53
N THR A 168 -2.93 6.64 -4.99
CA THR A 168 -3.14 8.02 -4.54
C THR A 168 -3.66 8.90 -5.65
N PHE A 169 -3.19 8.76 -6.89
CA PHE A 169 -3.66 9.60 -8.00
C PHE A 169 -4.75 8.93 -8.86
N GLY A 170 -5.19 7.73 -8.49
CA GLY A 170 -6.15 6.96 -9.28
C GLY A 170 -5.64 6.61 -10.68
N LEU A 171 -4.32 6.49 -10.85
CA LEU A 171 -3.66 6.07 -12.09
C LEU A 171 -3.58 4.54 -12.05
N SER A 172 -4.48 3.86 -12.77
CA SER A 172 -4.63 2.41 -12.67
C SER A 172 -4.76 1.86 -11.24
N GLY A 173 -5.46 2.63 -10.38
CA GLY A 173 -5.49 2.36 -8.94
C GLY A 173 -6.07 0.99 -8.57
N ARG A 174 -6.93 0.38 -9.39
CA ARG A 174 -7.49 -0.95 -9.09
C ARG A 174 -6.46 -2.05 -9.30
N PHE A 175 -5.72 -2.01 -10.42
CA PHE A 175 -4.64 -2.97 -10.64
C PHE A 175 -3.54 -2.80 -9.60
N ALA A 176 -3.16 -1.56 -9.27
CA ALA A 176 -2.23 -1.30 -8.19
C ALA A 176 -2.71 -1.87 -6.84
N SER A 177 -4.01 -1.73 -6.53
CA SER A 177 -4.59 -2.29 -5.30
C SER A 177 -4.58 -3.81 -5.29
N ILE A 178 -4.84 -4.46 -6.43
CA ILE A 178 -4.79 -5.92 -6.55
C ILE A 178 -3.37 -6.42 -6.33
N ILE A 179 -2.38 -5.78 -6.97
CA ILE A 179 -0.97 -6.14 -6.80
C ILE A 179 -0.58 -6.00 -5.33
N ALA A 180 -0.89 -4.86 -4.69
CA ALA A 180 -0.60 -4.64 -3.27
C ALA A 180 -1.27 -5.70 -2.37
N LEU A 181 -2.56 -6.00 -2.59
CA LEU A 181 -3.28 -7.03 -1.83
C LEU A 181 -2.65 -8.42 -1.99
N LEU A 182 -2.25 -8.79 -3.21
CA LEU A 182 -1.58 -10.07 -3.47
C LEU A 182 -0.23 -10.13 -2.76
N THR A 183 0.55 -9.04 -2.78
CA THR A 183 1.83 -8.96 -2.08
C THR A 183 1.66 -9.12 -0.57
N PHE A 184 0.78 -8.34 0.08
CA PHE A 184 0.56 -8.44 1.52
C PHE A 184 -0.05 -9.79 1.93
N THR A 185 -0.89 -10.38 1.08
CA THR A 185 -1.43 -11.72 1.34
C THR A 185 -0.32 -12.77 1.25
N ALA A 186 0.58 -12.65 0.27
CA ALA A 186 1.71 -13.56 0.13
C ALA A 186 2.68 -13.46 1.33
N THR A 187 3.01 -12.24 1.78
CA THR A 187 3.85 -12.06 2.98
C THR A 187 3.15 -12.57 4.23
N ALA A 188 1.85 -12.33 4.40
CA ALA A 188 1.08 -12.86 5.52
C ALA A 188 1.02 -14.40 5.54
N ILE A 189 0.90 -15.05 4.38
CA ILE A 189 0.97 -16.52 4.29
C ILE A 189 2.36 -17.02 4.71
N ALA A 190 3.42 -16.32 4.31
CA ALA A 190 4.79 -16.73 4.58
C ALA A 190 5.23 -16.45 6.04
N LEU A 191 4.78 -15.35 6.63
CA LEU A 191 5.21 -14.84 7.94
C LEU A 191 4.18 -15.05 9.06
N GLY A 192 2.98 -15.52 8.71
CA GLY A 192 1.95 -15.93 9.65
C GLY A 192 1.09 -14.79 10.19
N ALA A 193 0.39 -15.09 11.29
CA ALA A 193 -0.68 -14.23 11.81
C ALA A 193 -0.21 -12.85 12.26
N ILE A 194 1.05 -12.72 12.71
CA ILE A 194 1.56 -11.44 13.16
C ILE A 194 1.62 -10.46 11.99
N GLU A 195 2.22 -10.84 10.86
CA GLU A 195 2.27 -10.03 9.64
C GLU A 195 0.88 -9.60 9.17
N LEU A 196 -0.08 -10.54 9.21
CA LEU A 196 -1.47 -10.25 8.84
C LEU A 196 -2.06 -9.15 9.71
N LEU A 197 -1.89 -9.23 11.04
CA LEU A 197 -2.46 -8.28 12.00
C LEU A 197 -1.98 -6.84 11.77
N GLY A 198 -0.72 -6.65 11.38
CA GLY A 198 -0.16 -5.32 11.09
C GLY A 198 -0.69 -4.70 9.82
N HIS A 199 -1.06 -5.55 8.87
CA HIS A 199 -1.59 -5.12 7.60
C HIS A 199 -3.11 -5.03 7.58
N VAL A 200 -3.83 -5.50 8.62
CA VAL A 200 -5.30 -5.45 8.70
C VAL A 200 -5.86 -4.10 8.26
N PRO A 201 -5.43 -2.95 8.83
CA PRO A 201 -5.94 -1.67 8.38
C PRO A 201 -5.63 -1.37 6.90
N LEU A 202 -4.39 -1.54 6.47
CA LEU A 202 -4.02 -1.24 5.09
C LEU A 202 -4.76 -2.13 4.08
N VAL A 203 -4.83 -3.43 4.33
CA VAL A 203 -5.54 -4.45 3.53
C VAL A 203 -7.04 -4.15 3.49
N THR A 204 -7.64 -3.79 4.62
CA THR A 204 -9.07 -3.45 4.69
C THR A 204 -9.38 -2.18 3.89
N ALA A 205 -8.55 -1.14 4.01
CA ALA A 205 -8.70 0.09 3.25
C ALA A 205 -8.51 -0.15 1.74
N LEU A 206 -7.51 -0.94 1.35
CA LEU A 206 -7.28 -1.37 -0.04
C LEU A 206 -8.48 -2.13 -0.62
N LEU A 207 -9.02 -3.10 0.12
CA LEU A 207 -10.16 -3.89 -0.34
C LEU A 207 -11.40 -3.03 -0.52
N VAL A 208 -11.68 -2.13 0.44
CA VAL A 208 -12.82 -1.22 0.35
C VAL A 208 -12.62 -0.22 -0.78
N TYR A 209 -11.41 0.33 -0.96
CA TYR A 209 -11.11 1.19 -2.10
C TYR A 209 -11.36 0.46 -3.43
N LEU A 210 -10.83 -0.76 -3.58
CA LEU A 210 -11.00 -1.58 -4.78
C LEU A 210 -12.49 -1.79 -5.10
N LEU A 211 -13.29 -2.22 -4.13
CA LEU A 211 -14.72 -2.47 -4.31
C LEU A 211 -15.50 -1.18 -4.63
N GLN A 212 -15.22 -0.09 -3.93
CA GLN A 212 -15.97 1.17 -4.10
C GLN A 212 -15.58 1.91 -5.39
N SER A 213 -14.34 1.77 -5.83
CA SER A 213 -13.84 2.38 -7.07
C SER A 213 -14.50 1.77 -8.33
N ILE A 214 -15.11 0.59 -8.24
CA ILE A 214 -15.87 -0.01 -9.35
C ILE A 214 -17.09 0.85 -9.66
N ARG A 215 -17.79 1.34 -8.63
CA ARG A 215 -18.97 2.20 -8.78
C ARG A 215 -18.61 3.67 -8.94
N THR A 216 -17.69 4.15 -8.11
CA THR A 216 -17.32 5.55 -8.06
C THR A 216 -16.03 5.72 -8.85
N GLN A 217 -16.13 6.36 -10.01
CA GLN A 217 -14.98 6.62 -10.85
C GLN A 217 -13.92 7.41 -10.07
N PRO A 218 -12.63 7.01 -10.14
CA PRO A 218 -11.55 7.80 -9.57
C PRO A 218 -11.50 9.17 -10.24
N TRP A 219 -11.03 10.17 -9.50
CA TRP A 219 -11.09 11.56 -9.93
C TRP A 219 -10.17 11.87 -11.11
N SER A 220 -9.18 11.02 -11.38
CA SER A 220 -8.35 11.02 -12.59
C SER A 220 -9.15 10.84 -13.87
N ALA A 221 -10.35 10.27 -13.81
CA ALA A 221 -11.25 10.12 -14.96
C ALA A 221 -11.72 11.47 -15.54
N ARG A 222 -11.51 12.59 -14.85
CA ARG A 222 -11.79 13.95 -15.37
C ARG A 222 -10.71 14.49 -16.32
N LEU A 223 -9.53 13.89 -16.36
CA LEU A 223 -8.40 14.37 -17.16
C LEU A 223 -8.35 13.76 -18.56
N GLN A 224 -9.31 12.90 -18.90
CA GLN A 224 -9.47 12.40 -20.27
C GLN A 224 -10.41 13.37 -21.02
N PRO A 225 -9.95 13.97 -22.14
CA PRO A 225 -10.75 14.91 -22.92
C PRO A 225 -12.01 14.28 -23.51
#